data_AF-A0A7C2P426-F1
#
_entry.id   AF-A0A7C2P426-F1
#
_cell.length_a   1.000
_cell.length_b   1.000
_cell.length_c   1.000
_cell.angle_alpha   90.00
_cell.angle_beta   90.00
_cell.angle_gamma   90.00
#
_symmetry.space_group_name_H-M   'P 1'
#
loop_
_entity.id
_entity.type
_entity.pdbx_description
1 polymer ?
#
loop_
_entity_poly.entity_id
_entity_poly.type
_entity_poly.pdbx_seq_one_letter_code
_entity_poly.pdbx_strand_id
1 'polypeptide(L)' 'MEGIDPKLLAKLKEEVQKKLVQRERECVEFWLSELQKIYQKQHRTLEDLRADLRILLDKMKNRLEVIKTKGY' A
#
# COMPACT_ATOMS: atom_id res chain seq x y z
N MET A 1 21.26 6.41 -29.14
CA MET A 1 20.07 5.70 -28.63
C MET A 1 19.08 5.51 -29.77
N GLU A 2 19.48 4.80 -30.82
CA GLU A 2 18.50 4.25 -31.77
C GLU A 2 17.92 2.97 -31.18
N GLY A 3 16.59 2.79 -31.32
CA GLY A 3 16.04 1.43 -31.43
C GLY A 3 15.03 0.92 -30.40
N ILE A 4 14.27 1.77 -29.70
CA ILE A 4 12.97 1.29 -29.19
C ILE A 4 11.89 1.82 -30.13
N ASP A 5 11.18 0.91 -30.79
CA ASP A 5 9.98 1.24 -31.57
C ASP A 5 9.05 2.10 -30.71
N PRO A 6 8.66 3.32 -31.14
CA PRO A 6 7.76 4.18 -30.40
C PRO A 6 6.46 3.49 -29.96
N LYS A 7 5.96 2.54 -30.74
CA LYS A 7 4.77 1.74 -30.36
C LYS A 7 5.08 0.78 -29.22
N LEU A 8 6.24 0.14 -29.25
CA LEU A 8 6.71 -0.71 -28.16
C LEU A 8 6.92 0.12 -26.88
N LEU A 9 7.53 1.30 -26.99
CA LEU A 9 7.72 2.21 -25.85
C LEU A 9 6.39 2.66 -25.24
N ALA A 10 5.41 3.01 -26.08
CA ALA A 10 4.08 3.40 -25.63
C ALA A 10 3.39 2.25 -24.87
N LYS A 11 3.44 1.04 -25.42
CA LYS A 11 2.90 -0.16 -24.77
C LYS A 11 3.58 -0.45 -23.44
N LEU A 12 4.91 -0.34 -23.37
CA LEU A 12 5.66 -0.53 -22.12
C LEU A 12 5.27 0.51 -21.06
N LYS A 13 5.12 1.78 -21.44
CA LYS A 13 4.66 2.84 -20.52
C LYS A 13 3.26 2.55 -20.00
N GLU A 14 2.34 2.13 -20.87
CA GLU A 14 0.98 1.76 -20.49
C GLU A 14 0.98 0.61 -19.47
N GLU A 15 1.76 -0.44 -19.72
CA GLU A 15 1.86 -1.59 -18.82
C GLU A 15 2.50 -1.23 -17.46
N VAL A 16 3.52 -0.37 -17.46
CA VAL A 16 4.08 0.17 -16.21
C VAL A 16 3.02 0.97 -15.46
N GLN A 17 2.28 1.84 -16.15
CA GLN A 17 1.24 2.65 -15.51
C GLN A 17 0.13 1.78 -14.91
N LYS A 18 -0.32 0.75 -15.63
CA LYS A 18 -1.31 -0.22 -15.10
C LYS A 18 -0.80 -0.92 -13.84
N LYS A 19 0.46 -1.37 -13.83
CA LYS A 19 1.07 -2.01 -12.66
C LYS A 19 1.21 -1.06 -11.48
N LEU A 20 1.56 0.20 -11.72
CA LEU A 20 1.64 1.21 -10.67
C LEU A 20 0.27 1.48 -10.05
N VAL A 21 -0.76 1.69 -10.89
CA VAL A 21 -2.15 1.89 -10.43
C VAL A 21 -2.65 0.67 -9.68
N GLN A 22 -2.37 -0.54 -10.16
CA GLN A 22 -2.75 -1.78 -9.49
C GLN A 22 -2.07 -1.91 -8.12
N ARG A 23 -0.75 -1.63 -8.03
CA ARG A 23 0.00 -1.66 -6.76
C ARG A 23 -0.50 -0.61 -5.77
N GLU A 24 -0.84 0.59 -6.24
CA GLU A 24 -1.45 1.63 -5.42
C GLU A 24 -2.81 1.17 -4.88
N ARG A 25 -3.68 0.67 -5.76
CA ARG A 25 -4.99 0.13 -5.40
C ARG A 25 -4.88 -0.96 -4.33
N GLU A 26 -4.04 -1.96 -4.53
CA GLU A 26 -3.83 -3.05 -3.57
C GLU A 26 -3.31 -2.54 -2.22
N CYS A 27 -2.43 -1.53 -2.24
CA CYS A 27 -1.93 -0.89 -1.02
C CYS A 27 -3.07 -0.20 -0.26
N VAL A 28 -3.90 0.56 -0.95
CA VAL A 28 -5.04 1.29 -0.37
C VAL A 28 -6.11 0.31 0.15
N GLU A 29 -6.50 -0.69 -0.64
CA GLU A 29 -7.47 -1.72 -0.26
C GLU A 29 -7.01 -2.47 1.00
N PHE A 30 -5.72 -2.83 1.06
CA PHE A 30 -5.15 -3.47 2.24
C PHE A 30 -5.28 -2.58 3.48
N TRP A 31 -4.85 -1.32 3.43
CA TRP A 31 -4.90 -0.43 4.60
C TRP A 31 -6.31 -0.07 5.02
N LEU A 32 -7.22 0.10 4.05
CA LEU A 32 -8.64 0.26 4.32
C LEU A 32 -9.21 -0.95 5.08
N SER A 33 -8.88 -2.17 4.64
CA SER A 33 -9.34 -3.39 5.31
C SER A 33 -8.84 -3.50 6.75
N GLU A 34 -7.61 -3.07 7.03
CA GLU A 34 -7.05 -3.08 8.39
C GLU A 34 -7.73 -2.05 9.28
N LEU A 35 -8.01 -0.85 8.76
CA LEU A 35 -8.78 0.17 9.47
C LEU A 35 -10.22 -0.27 9.73
N GLN A 36 -10.87 -0.91 8.76
CA GLN A 36 -12.22 -1.46 8.91
C GLN A 36 -12.29 -2.50 10.03
N LYS A 37 -11.27 -3.36 10.18
CA LYS A 37 -11.19 -4.32 11.29
C LYS A 37 -11.16 -3.63 12.65
N ILE A 38 -10.44 -2.51 12.79
CA ILE A 38 -10.42 -1.73 14.02
C ILE A 38 -11.80 -1.10 14.25
N TYR A 39 -12.35 -0.44 13.24
CA TYR A 39 -13.64 0.23 13.35
C TYR A 39 -14.81 -0.71 13.69
N GLN A 40 -14.79 -1.93 13.17
CA GLN A 40 -15.84 -2.93 13.41
C GLN A 40 -15.75 -3.58 14.80
N LYS A 41 -14.61 -3.48 15.49
CA LYS A 41 -14.48 -4.00 16.85
C LYS A 41 -15.29 -3.13 17.82
N GLN A 42 -16.11 -3.78 18.64
CA GLN A 42 -16.79 -3.13 19.76
C GLN A 42 -15.80 -2.88 20.91
N HIS A 43 -15.01 -1.83 20.80
CA HIS A 43 -14.10 -1.41 21.86
C HIS A 43 -14.88 -1.00 23.10
N ARG A 44 -14.51 -1.54 24.27
CA ARG A 44 -15.17 -1.24 25.54
C ARG A 44 -14.60 0.01 26.20
N THR A 45 -13.34 0.30 25.91
CA THR A 45 -12.59 1.45 26.45
C THR A 45 -11.84 2.19 25.35
N LEU A 46 -11.45 3.43 25.64
CA LEU A 46 -10.59 4.21 24.76
C LEU A 46 -9.18 3.59 24.68
N GLU A 47 -8.71 2.98 25.77
CA GLU A 47 -7.44 2.25 25.83
C GLU A 47 -7.40 1.11 24.82
N ASP A 48 -8.49 0.33 24.69
CA ASP A 48 -8.58 -0.76 23.70
C ASP A 48 -8.44 -0.25 22.27
N LEU A 49 -9.12 0.85 21.92
CA LEU A 49 -9.00 1.50 20.63
C LEU A 49 -7.57 2.00 20.38
N ARG A 50 -6.97 2.65 21.39
CA ARG A 50 -5.58 3.15 21.30
C ARG A 50 -4.58 2.02 21.08
N ALA A 51 -4.79 0.87 21.72
CA ALA A 51 -3.94 -0.31 21.54
C ALA A 51 -4.03 -0.85 20.11
N ASP A 52 -5.23 -1.01 19.57
CA ASP A 52 -5.43 -1.47 18.20
C ASP A 52 -4.87 -0.49 17.14
N LEU A 53 -5.07 0.82 17.35
CA LEU A 53 -4.46 1.85 16.50
C LEU A 53 -2.93 1.80 16.55
N ARG A 54 -2.34 1.53 17.72
CA ARG A 54 -0.88 1.41 17.85
C ARG A 54 -0.34 0.22 17.05
N ILE A 55 -1.03 -0.92 17.09
CA ILE A 55 -0.67 -2.09 16.28
C ILE A 55 -0.69 -1.74 14.78
N LEU A 56 -1.72 -1.04 14.31
CA LEU A 56 -1.78 -0.60 12.91
C LEU A 56 -0.64 0.37 12.55
N LEU A 57 -0.36 1.36 13.41
CA LEU A 57 0.72 2.31 13.22
C LEU A 57 2.08 1.62 13.11
N ASP A 58 2.37 0.66 13.98
CA ASP A 58 3.63 -0.07 13.97
C ASP A 58 3.76 -0.95 12.71
N LYS A 59 2.65 -1.56 12.26
CA LYS A 59 2.60 -2.30 10.99
C LYS A 59 2.89 -1.39 9.77
N MET A 60 2.32 -0.18 9.75
CA MET A 60 2.58 0.81 8.69
C MET A 60 4.05 1.26 8.70
N LYS A 61 4.61 1.56 9.87
CA LYS A 61 6.03 1.94 10.01
C LYS A 61 6.95 0.83 9.52
N ASN A 62 6.70 -0.41 9.93
CA ASN A 62 7.49 -1.56 9.47
C ASN A 62 7.42 -1.72 7.95
N ARG A 63 6.24 -1.56 7.35
CA ARG A 63 6.10 -1.63 5.88
C ARG A 63 6.86 -0.50 5.18
N LEU A 64 6.80 0.72 5.70
CA LEU A 64 7.57 1.84 5.17
C LEU A 64 9.08 1.58 5.27
N GLU A 65 9.55 1.04 6.38
CA GLU A 65 10.97 0.73 6.56
C GLU A 65 11.45 -0.35 5.59
N VAL A 66 10.64 -1.39 5.38
CA VAL A 66 10.93 -2.44 4.39
C VAL A 66 11.00 -1.85 2.97
N ILE A 67 10.07 -0.95 2.60
CA ILE A 67 10.08 -0.31 1.28
C ILE A 67 11.34 0.56 1.10
N LYS A 68 11.72 1.34 2.12
CA LYS A 68 12.90 2.20 2.08
C LYS A 68 14.21 1.42 1.99
N THR A 69 14.31 0.30 2.70
CA THR A 69 15.56 -0.47 2.84
C THR A 69 15.75 -1.50 1.72
N LYS A 70 14.66 -2.11 1.24
CA LYS A 70 14.74 -3.21 0.26
C LYS A 70 14.45 -2.79 -1.18
N GLY A 71 14.07 -1.53 -1.41
CA GLY A 71 13.96 -0.94 -2.75
C GLY A 71 13.20 -1.82 -3.75
N TYR A 72 11.89 -1.89 -3.63
CA TYR A 72 11.02 -2.28 -4.75
C TYR A 72 10.35 -1.06 -5.35
#